data_AF-A0A936MVP7-F1
#
_entry.id   AF-A0A936MVP7-F1
#
_cell.length_a   1.000
_cell.length_b   1.000
_cell.length_c   1.000
_cell.angle_alpha   90.00
_cell.angle_beta   90.00
_cell.angle_gamma   90.00
#
_symmetry.space_group_name_H-M   'P 1'
#
loop_
_entity.id
_entity.type
_entity.pdbx_description
1 polymer ?
#
loop_
_entity_poly.entity_id
_entity_poly.type
_entity_poly.pdbx_seq_one_letter_code
_entity_poly.pdbx_strand_id
1 'polypeptide(L)'
;MPPKPSQSPPRGARIAALVLLVGLGLLVLAQGSPSSAPPATSTDNAAAALSVDPDTIAPQGKAPTADLAALLNGLTLGNEFDGWKVVNVWATNDKIVWIELGNDRSFFSVGIASKGKGNPPPPIQTDLYEVGYGMVRPKGTSIPQDVLTKVAEQVATRIRMREREVPKPAAL
;
A
#
# COMPACT_ATOMS: atom_id res chain seq x y z
N MET A 1 34.39 46.94 -18.80
CA MET A 1 34.77 45.67 -19.45
C MET A 1 33.56 44.73 -19.42
N PRO A 2 33.32 44.00 -20.52
CA PRO A 2 32.04 43.35 -20.86
C PRO A 2 31.69 42.11 -20.01
N PRO A 3 30.42 41.68 -19.96
CA PRO A 3 29.99 40.44 -19.32
C PRO A 3 30.45 39.22 -20.13
N LYS A 4 30.91 38.16 -19.45
CA LYS A 4 31.20 36.87 -20.10
C LYS A 4 29.98 35.95 -19.99
N PRO A 5 29.33 35.56 -21.11
CA PRO A 5 28.18 34.67 -21.10
C PRO A 5 28.57 33.18 -21.07
N SER A 6 27.66 32.39 -20.49
CA SER A 6 27.13 31.10 -20.95
C SER A 6 28.08 29.98 -21.34
N GLN A 7 27.92 28.83 -20.69
CA GLN A 7 28.12 27.51 -21.30
C GLN A 7 27.27 26.46 -20.59
N SER A 8 26.11 26.14 -21.15
CA SER A 8 25.46 24.84 -20.99
C SER A 8 25.75 23.99 -22.22
N PRO A 9 26.11 22.70 -22.06
CA PRO A 9 25.96 21.72 -23.13
C PRO A 9 25.14 20.49 -22.64
N PRO A 10 24.76 19.55 -23.50
CA PRO A 10 23.63 19.67 -24.41
C PRO A 10 22.53 18.63 -24.11
N ARG A 11 21.32 18.90 -24.62
CA ARG A 11 20.27 17.90 -24.82
C ARG A 11 20.78 16.82 -25.77
N GLY A 12 21.17 15.68 -25.21
CA GLY A 12 21.52 14.47 -25.95
C GLY A 12 20.29 13.59 -26.16
N ALA A 13 19.62 13.76 -27.28
CA ALA A 13 18.71 12.76 -27.83
C ALA A 13 19.53 11.54 -28.31
N ARG A 14 19.13 10.34 -27.91
CA ARG A 14 19.44 9.08 -28.61
C ARG A 14 18.09 8.39 -28.80
N ILE A 15 17.41 8.64 -29.92
CA ILE A 15 17.41 7.85 -31.15
C ILE A 15 17.17 6.35 -30.89
N ALA A 16 16.07 5.93 -31.51
CA ALA A 16 15.43 4.63 -31.59
C ALA A 16 16.26 3.52 -32.26
N ALA A 17 15.85 2.27 -32.02
CA ALA A 17 15.52 1.22 -33.00
C ALA A 17 15.37 -0.11 -32.21
N LEU A 18 14.21 -0.77 -32.13
CA LEU A 18 13.45 -1.49 -33.17
C LEU A 18 14.15 -2.81 -33.56
N VAL A 19 13.39 -3.93 -33.46
CA VAL A 19 13.39 -5.19 -34.26
C VAL A 19 12.74 -6.28 -33.39
N LEU A 20 11.48 -6.70 -33.65
CA LEU A 20 11.03 -7.79 -34.57
C LEU A 20 11.71 -9.13 -34.21
N LEU A 21 11.07 -10.32 -34.13
CA LEU A 21 9.89 -10.90 -34.77
C LEU A 21 9.82 -12.40 -34.33
N VAL A 22 8.73 -13.09 -34.69
CA VAL A 22 8.57 -14.57 -34.83
C VAL A 22 8.37 -15.37 -33.53
N GLY A 23 7.45 -16.33 -33.38
CA GLY A 23 6.48 -17.02 -34.25
C GLY A 23 5.72 -18.04 -33.37
N LEU A 24 4.41 -18.24 -33.57
CA LEU A 24 3.79 -19.28 -34.41
C LEU A 24 3.85 -20.71 -33.84
N GLY A 25 2.65 -21.28 -33.63
CA GLY A 25 2.39 -22.73 -33.60
C GLY A 25 1.72 -23.17 -32.29
N LEU A 26 0.73 -24.05 -32.26
CA LEU A 26 -0.08 -24.68 -33.30
C LEU A 26 -1.25 -25.37 -32.56
N LEU A 27 -2.39 -25.38 -33.22
CA LEU A 27 -3.63 -26.06 -32.87
C LEU A 27 -3.42 -27.55 -32.50
N VAL A 28 -4.06 -28.02 -31.43
CA VAL A 28 -4.38 -29.45 -31.26
C VAL A 28 -5.86 -29.59 -30.90
N LEU A 29 -6.60 -30.17 -31.85
CA LEU A 29 -7.93 -30.73 -31.69
C LEU A 29 -7.80 -32.15 -31.14
N ALA A 30 -8.55 -32.51 -30.10
CA ALA A 30 -8.94 -33.89 -29.87
C ALA A 30 -10.29 -33.96 -29.13
N GLN A 31 -11.26 -34.54 -29.83
CA GLN A 31 -12.61 -34.83 -29.40
C GLN A 31 -12.62 -36.07 -28.48
N GLY A 32 -13.53 -36.10 -27.51
CA GLY A 32 -13.84 -37.28 -26.69
C GLY A 32 -15.28 -37.24 -26.22
N SER A 33 -16.06 -38.21 -26.69
CA SER A 33 -17.53 -38.33 -26.67
C SER A 33 -18.21 -38.26 -25.29
N PRO A 34 -19.53 -37.93 -25.25
CA PRO A 34 -20.33 -37.94 -24.03
C PRO A 34 -20.62 -39.37 -23.57
N SER A 35 -20.28 -39.69 -22.33
CA SER A 35 -20.70 -40.92 -21.66
C SER A 35 -21.73 -40.57 -20.59
N SER A 36 -22.94 -41.07 -20.77
CA SER A 36 -24.06 -40.91 -19.83
C SER A 36 -24.09 -42.01 -18.77
N ALA A 37 -24.54 -41.59 -17.57
CA ALA A 37 -25.17 -42.34 -16.46
C ALA A 37 -24.26 -42.77 -15.27
N PRO A 38 -24.79 -42.91 -14.02
CA PRO A 38 -26.14 -42.63 -13.48
C PRO A 38 -26.13 -41.66 -12.24
N PRO A 39 -27.28 -41.31 -11.62
CA PRO A 39 -27.34 -40.27 -10.59
C PRO A 39 -26.91 -40.82 -9.22
N ALA A 40 -25.84 -40.26 -8.66
CA ALA A 40 -25.53 -40.43 -7.25
C ALA A 40 -26.35 -39.42 -6.44
N THR A 41 -27.46 -39.93 -5.89
CA THR A 41 -27.98 -39.60 -4.56
C THR A 41 -27.43 -38.33 -3.92
N SER A 42 -28.25 -37.27 -3.96
CA SER A 42 -28.21 -36.16 -3.02
C SER A 42 -28.10 -36.71 -1.60
N THR A 43 -26.92 -36.61 -1.01
CA THR A 43 -26.76 -36.70 0.44
C THR A 43 -26.27 -35.34 0.87
N ASP A 44 -27.16 -34.62 1.54
CA ASP A 44 -26.89 -33.43 2.31
C ASP A 44 -25.58 -33.57 3.09
N ASN A 45 -24.58 -32.82 2.65
CA ASN A 45 -23.69 -32.12 3.56
C ASN A 45 -23.15 -30.92 2.80
N ALA A 46 -24.01 -29.90 2.69
CA ALA A 46 -23.62 -28.53 2.43
C ALA A 46 -22.81 -27.98 3.62
N ALA A 47 -21.68 -28.60 3.92
CA ALA A 47 -20.55 -27.89 4.50
C ALA A 47 -19.81 -27.27 3.32
N ALA A 48 -20.42 -26.24 2.72
CA ALA A 48 -19.68 -25.26 1.96
C ALA A 48 -18.70 -24.63 2.96
N ALA A 49 -17.51 -25.23 3.07
CA ALA A 49 -16.35 -24.55 3.60
C ALA A 49 -16.19 -23.32 2.72
N LEU A 50 -16.74 -22.20 3.18
CA LEU A 50 -16.44 -20.88 2.66
C LEU A 50 -14.93 -20.78 2.78
N SER A 51 -14.23 -21.01 1.66
CA SER A 51 -12.88 -20.52 1.46
C SER A 51 -13.00 -19.01 1.51
N VAL A 52 -13.01 -18.48 2.73
CA VAL A 52 -12.90 -17.05 2.97
C VAL A 52 -11.50 -16.71 2.50
N ASP A 53 -11.42 -16.08 1.33
CA ASP A 53 -10.18 -15.51 0.87
C ASP A 53 -9.67 -14.57 1.99
N PRO A 54 -8.49 -14.81 2.58
CA PRO A 54 -7.96 -13.95 3.63
C PRO A 54 -7.82 -12.48 3.18
N ASP A 55 -7.89 -12.21 1.88
CA ASP A 55 -7.92 -10.85 1.32
C ASP A 55 -9.31 -10.18 1.35
N THR A 56 -10.39 -10.87 1.76
CA THR A 56 -11.78 -10.35 1.71
C THR A 56 -12.42 -10.09 3.09
N ILE A 57 -11.79 -10.49 4.20
CA ILE A 57 -12.30 -10.15 5.54
C ILE A 57 -11.92 -8.69 5.84
N ALA A 58 -12.92 -7.81 5.94
CA ALA A 58 -12.71 -6.48 6.51
C ALA A 58 -12.11 -6.65 7.91
N PRO A 59 -10.85 -6.24 8.15
CA PRO A 59 -10.20 -6.49 9.43
C PRO A 59 -10.98 -5.77 10.52
N GLN A 60 -11.32 -6.48 11.60
CA GLN A 60 -11.60 -5.84 12.89
C GLN A 60 -10.28 -5.28 13.41
N GLY A 61 -9.85 -4.17 12.82
CA GLY A 61 -8.54 -3.63 13.11
C GLY A 61 -8.46 -3.09 14.53
N LYS A 62 -7.22 -2.93 14.96
CA LYS A 62 -6.89 -2.41 16.27
C LYS A 62 -6.82 -0.88 16.21
N ALA A 63 -7.45 -0.21 17.16
CA ALA A 63 -7.32 1.23 17.32
C ALA A 63 -5.89 1.62 17.76
N PRO A 64 -5.41 2.82 17.40
CA PRO A 64 -4.13 3.31 17.89
C PRO A 64 -4.13 3.41 19.42
N THR A 65 -2.97 3.20 20.04
CA THR A 65 -2.78 3.47 21.47
C THR A 65 -2.95 4.97 21.75
N ALA A 66 -3.26 5.35 22.99
CA ALA A 66 -3.58 6.74 23.35
C ALA A 66 -2.43 7.72 23.06
N ASP A 67 -1.18 7.31 23.30
CA ASP A 67 0.03 8.08 22.98
C ASP A 67 0.23 8.27 21.47
N LEU A 68 0.00 7.22 20.68
CA LEU A 68 0.07 7.28 19.23
C LEU A 68 -1.06 8.14 18.65
N ALA A 69 -2.29 8.00 19.16
CA ALA A 69 -3.41 8.83 18.77
C ALA A 69 -3.14 10.31 19.07
N ALA A 70 -2.52 10.63 20.22
CA ALA A 70 -2.11 11.99 20.58
C ALA A 70 -1.07 12.57 19.61
N LEU A 71 -0.07 11.77 19.19
CA LEU A 71 0.89 12.17 18.15
C LEU A 71 0.20 12.39 16.79
N LEU A 72 -0.79 11.57 16.46
CA LEU A 72 -1.53 11.62 15.19
C LEU A 72 -2.75 12.56 15.22
N ASN A 73 -2.74 13.52 16.15
CA ASN A 73 -3.78 14.52 16.31
C ASN A 73 -5.19 13.92 16.43
N GLY A 74 -5.34 12.96 17.35
CA GLY A 74 -6.61 12.29 17.66
C GLY A 74 -7.07 11.27 16.61
N LEU A 75 -6.15 10.66 15.85
CA LEU A 75 -6.51 9.64 14.86
C LEU A 75 -7.16 8.42 15.53
N THR A 76 -8.25 7.93 14.94
CA THR A 76 -9.02 6.75 15.36
C THR A 76 -9.41 5.89 14.15
N LEU A 77 -9.95 4.70 14.39
CA LEU A 77 -10.53 3.88 13.32
C LEU A 77 -11.72 4.61 12.67
N GLY A 78 -11.87 4.47 11.35
CA GLY A 78 -12.90 5.13 10.56
C GLY A 78 -12.60 6.57 10.18
N ASN A 79 -11.55 7.21 10.73
CA ASN A 79 -11.08 8.49 10.20
C ASN A 79 -10.68 8.33 8.72
N GLU A 80 -10.94 9.36 7.93
CA GLU A 80 -10.82 9.30 6.48
C GLU A 80 -9.74 10.26 5.95
N PHE A 81 -9.04 9.81 4.90
CA PHE A 81 -8.04 10.53 4.14
C PHE A 81 -8.40 10.41 2.65
N ASP A 82 -9.07 11.41 2.09
CA ASP A 82 -9.46 11.43 0.66
C ASP A 82 -10.15 10.13 0.17
N GLY A 83 -11.19 9.66 0.89
CA GLY A 83 -11.89 8.42 0.53
C GLY A 83 -11.28 7.14 1.11
N TRP A 84 -10.14 7.22 1.81
CA TRP A 84 -9.48 6.08 2.45
C TRP A 84 -9.67 6.10 3.97
N LYS A 85 -10.31 5.07 4.51
CA LYS A 85 -10.62 4.98 5.94
C LYS A 85 -9.53 4.24 6.68
N VAL A 86 -9.14 4.71 7.86
CA VAL A 86 -8.28 3.95 8.78
C VAL A 86 -9.04 2.72 9.24
N VAL A 87 -8.55 1.54 8.86
CA VAL A 87 -9.19 0.27 9.21
C VAL A 87 -8.41 -0.51 10.25
N ASN A 88 -7.10 -0.29 10.37
CA ASN A 88 -6.27 -1.00 11.34
C ASN A 88 -4.99 -0.20 11.67
N VAL A 89 -4.48 -0.36 12.90
CA VAL A 89 -3.20 0.18 13.34
C VAL A 89 -2.43 -0.89 14.12
N TRP A 90 -1.20 -1.18 13.73
CA TRP A 90 -0.34 -2.13 14.42
C TRP A 90 1.12 -1.68 14.46
N ALA A 91 1.86 -2.17 15.45
CA ALA A 91 3.28 -1.93 15.58
C ALA A 91 4.05 -3.23 15.29
N THR A 92 5.21 -3.10 14.64
CA THR A 92 6.16 -4.20 14.47
C THR A 92 7.18 -4.23 15.61
N ASN A 93 7.92 -5.33 15.72
CA ASN A 93 9.03 -5.44 16.68
C ASN A 93 10.16 -4.43 16.41
N ASP A 94 10.25 -3.92 15.17
CA ASP A 94 11.28 -2.97 14.73
C ASP A 94 10.93 -1.51 15.05
N LYS A 95 9.89 -1.27 15.87
CA LYS A 95 9.38 0.06 16.22
C LYS A 95 8.89 0.86 15.01
N ILE A 96 8.21 0.16 14.10
CA ILE A 96 7.46 0.76 12.99
C ILE A 96 5.98 0.59 13.29
N VAL A 97 5.24 1.68 13.26
CA VAL A 97 3.78 1.67 13.33
C VAL A 97 3.23 1.72 11.91
N TRP A 98 2.34 0.80 11.57
CA TRP A 98 1.60 0.79 10.32
C TRP A 98 0.14 1.19 10.56
N ILE A 99 -0.34 2.10 9.73
CA ILE A 99 -1.73 2.52 9.64
C ILE A 99 -2.25 1.97 8.31
N GLU A 100 -3.13 0.97 8.37
CA GLU A 100 -3.79 0.47 7.18
C GLU A 100 -5.01 1.31 6.87
N LEU A 101 -5.09 1.71 5.60
CA LEU A 101 -6.19 2.44 5.05
C LEU A 101 -6.89 1.57 4.00
N GLY A 102 -8.22 1.52 4.09
CA GLY A 102 -9.07 0.76 3.20
C GLY A 102 -10.11 1.63 2.53
N ASN A 103 -10.48 1.23 1.31
CA ASN A 103 -11.72 1.61 0.65
C ASN A 103 -12.45 0.34 0.20
N ASP A 104 -13.54 0.49 -0.55
CA ASP A 104 -14.38 -0.64 -0.96
C ASP A 104 -13.66 -1.69 -1.83
N ARG A 105 -12.47 -1.39 -2.37
CA ARG A 105 -11.78 -2.23 -3.37
C ARG A 105 -10.38 -2.64 -2.99
N SER A 106 -9.75 -1.94 -2.06
CA SER A 106 -8.30 -2.01 -1.88
C SER A 106 -7.87 -1.48 -0.53
N PHE A 107 -6.67 -1.90 -0.13
CA PHE A 107 -6.00 -1.46 1.07
C PHE A 107 -4.56 -1.07 0.75
N PHE A 108 -4.01 -0.15 1.52
CA PHE A 108 -2.57 0.07 1.61
C PHE A 108 -2.23 0.56 3.01
N SER A 109 -0.94 0.61 3.33
CA SER A 109 -0.48 1.03 4.65
C SER A 109 0.47 2.21 4.58
N VAL A 110 0.35 3.10 5.55
CA VAL A 110 1.32 4.16 5.84
C VAL A 110 2.13 3.74 7.07
N GLY A 111 3.44 3.69 6.92
CA GLY A 111 4.39 3.32 7.97
C GLY A 111 5.01 4.56 8.62
N ILE A 112 5.14 4.54 9.94
CA ILE A 112 5.77 5.59 10.74
C ILE A 112 6.89 4.95 11.54
N ALA A 113 8.07 5.55 11.51
CA ALA A 113 9.20 5.15 12.33
C ALA A 113 9.90 6.38 12.91
N SER A 114 10.69 6.21 13.97
CA SER A 114 11.64 7.24 14.39
C SER A 114 12.61 7.58 13.25
N LYS A 115 13.04 8.84 13.18
CA LYS A 115 14.02 9.28 12.18
C LYS A 115 15.33 8.48 12.26
N GLY A 116 15.91 8.17 11.10
CA GLY A 116 17.10 7.34 10.93
C GLY A 116 16.84 5.83 10.89
N LYS A 117 15.58 5.38 10.77
CA LYS A 117 15.23 3.95 10.75
C LYS A 117 15.13 3.37 9.34
N GLY A 118 14.68 4.14 8.35
CA GLY A 118 14.57 3.71 6.96
C GLY A 118 15.92 3.66 6.25
N ASN A 119 16.12 2.65 5.39
CA ASN A 119 17.30 2.54 4.51
C ASN A 119 16.91 2.05 3.10
N PRO A 120 16.92 2.93 2.07
CA PRO A 120 17.12 4.38 2.17
C PRO A 120 15.99 5.05 2.97
N PRO A 121 16.19 6.27 3.50
CA PRO A 121 15.12 7.00 4.17
C PRO A 121 13.91 7.16 3.23
N PRO A 122 12.68 7.06 3.74
CA PRO A 122 11.51 7.30 2.92
C PRO A 122 11.43 8.78 2.49
N PRO A 123 10.69 9.09 1.42
CA PRO A 123 10.67 10.43 0.83
C PRO A 123 10.04 11.48 1.76
N ILE A 124 9.20 11.06 2.72
CA ILE A 124 8.51 11.96 3.63
C ILE A 124 9.15 11.87 5.02
N GLN A 125 9.61 13.02 5.51
CA GLN A 125 10.23 13.14 6.82
C GLN A 125 9.61 14.31 7.59
N THR A 126 9.68 14.18 8.91
CA THR A 126 9.36 15.22 9.90
C THR A 126 10.63 15.53 10.69
N ASP A 127 10.52 16.35 11.74
CA ASP A 127 11.69 16.64 12.56
C ASP A 127 12.17 15.38 13.28
N LEU A 128 11.23 14.56 13.79
CA LEU A 128 11.52 13.41 14.66
C LEU A 128 11.19 12.04 14.05
N TYR A 129 10.41 12.00 12.97
CA TYR A 129 9.89 10.75 12.38
C TYR A 129 10.08 10.69 10.86
N GLU A 130 10.07 9.46 10.35
CA GLU A 130 10.05 9.09 8.95
C GLU A 130 8.70 8.47 8.60
N VAL A 131 8.15 8.81 7.44
CA VAL A 131 6.85 8.33 6.97
C VAL A 131 6.98 7.70 5.59
N GLY A 132 6.61 6.43 5.47
CA GLY A 132 6.60 5.68 4.22
C GLY A 132 5.21 5.13 3.90
N TYR A 133 5.05 4.54 2.72
CA TYR A 133 3.82 3.87 2.31
C TYR A 133 4.13 2.56 1.57
N GLY A 134 3.21 1.61 1.61
CA GLY A 134 3.37 0.31 0.96
C GLY A 134 2.25 -0.69 1.27
N MET A 135 2.54 -1.98 1.07
CA MET A 135 1.64 -3.10 1.36
C MET A 135 0.26 -2.96 0.73
N VAL A 136 0.23 -2.78 -0.60
CA VAL A 136 -1.03 -2.70 -1.37
C VAL A 136 -1.68 -4.08 -1.43
N ARG A 137 -2.98 -4.15 -1.12
CA ARG A 137 -3.81 -5.37 -1.18
C ARG A 137 -5.15 -5.09 -1.88
N PRO A 138 -5.75 -6.10 -2.55
CA PRO A 138 -5.17 -7.42 -2.83
C PRO A 138 -3.98 -7.35 -3.80
N LYS A 139 -3.17 -8.41 -3.86
CA LYS A 139 -2.02 -8.47 -4.78
C LYS A 139 -2.45 -8.20 -6.22
N GLY A 140 -1.63 -7.48 -6.97
CA GLY A 140 -1.95 -7.07 -8.35
C GLY A 140 -2.77 -5.78 -8.46
N THR A 141 -3.28 -5.26 -7.34
CA THR A 141 -3.91 -3.94 -7.30
C THR A 141 -2.86 -2.84 -7.47
N SER A 142 -3.16 -1.86 -8.32
CA SER A 142 -2.36 -0.66 -8.47
C SER A 142 -3.10 0.53 -7.87
N ILE A 143 -2.46 1.20 -6.92
CA ILE A 143 -2.92 2.49 -6.39
C ILE A 143 -1.97 3.55 -6.96
N PRO A 144 -2.49 4.63 -7.56
CA PRO A 144 -1.65 5.70 -8.08
C PRO A 144 -0.69 6.26 -7.02
N GLN A 145 0.58 6.45 -7.40
CA GLN A 145 1.64 6.87 -6.46
C GLN A 145 1.37 8.23 -5.82
N ASP A 146 0.73 9.13 -6.56
CA ASP A 146 0.29 10.44 -6.06
C ASP A 146 -0.73 10.30 -4.92
N VAL A 147 -1.65 9.34 -5.00
CA VAL A 147 -2.60 9.03 -3.92
C VAL A 147 -1.87 8.52 -2.68
N LEU A 148 -0.97 7.54 -2.85
CA LEU A 148 -0.18 6.99 -1.74
C LEU A 148 0.64 8.09 -1.04
N THR A 149 1.32 8.92 -1.84
CA THR A 149 2.15 10.02 -1.34
C THR A 149 1.30 11.07 -0.63
N LYS A 150 0.14 11.45 -1.19
CA LYS A 150 -0.77 12.43 -0.59
C LYS A 150 -1.26 11.99 0.78
N VAL A 151 -1.70 10.73 0.91
CA VAL A 151 -2.18 10.20 2.20
C VAL A 151 -1.04 10.12 3.22
N ALA A 152 0.14 9.66 2.81
CA ALA A 152 1.31 9.64 3.68
C ALA A 152 1.72 11.06 4.14
N GLU A 153 1.63 12.07 3.27
CA GLU A 153 1.89 13.47 3.63
C GLU A 153 0.84 14.04 4.60
N GLN A 154 -0.42 13.61 4.49
CA GLN A 154 -1.46 13.97 5.45
C GLN A 154 -1.19 13.36 6.84
N VAL A 155 -0.70 12.13 6.90
CA VAL A 155 -0.23 11.50 8.15
C VAL A 155 0.96 12.28 8.70
N ALA A 156 1.96 12.61 7.87
CA ALA A 156 3.12 13.39 8.30
C ALA A 156 2.71 14.79 8.80
N THR A 157 1.73 15.44 8.16
CA THR A 157 1.18 16.73 8.61
C THR A 157 0.58 16.62 10.00
N ARG A 158 -0.16 15.54 10.30
CA ARG A 158 -0.67 15.28 11.66
C ARG A 158 0.44 15.14 12.69
N ILE A 159 1.51 14.43 12.35
CA ILE A 159 2.70 14.29 13.20
C ILE A 159 3.36 15.65 13.45
N ARG A 160 3.61 16.45 12.40
CA ARG A 160 4.25 17.78 12.52
C ARG A 160 3.51 18.73 13.46
N MET A 161 2.18 18.63 13.53
CA MET A 161 1.38 19.45 14.46
C MET A 161 1.62 19.11 15.94
N ARG A 162 2.10 17.90 16.26
CA ARG A 162 2.12 17.37 17.63
C ARG A 162 3.50 16.92 18.09
N GLU A 163 4.45 16.68 17.18
CA GLU A 163 5.74 16.02 17.49
C GLU A 163 6.62 16.78 18.49
N ARG A 164 6.40 18.08 18.68
CA ARG A 164 7.11 18.90 19.67
C ARG A 164 6.41 18.99 21.03
N GLU A 165 5.14 18.60 21.10
CA GLU A 165 4.28 18.75 22.28
C GLU A 165 3.96 17.42 22.96
N VAL A 166 3.96 16.33 22.18
CA VAL A 166 3.59 15.00 22.64
C VAL A 166 4.86 14.15 22.80
N PRO A 167 5.05 13.46 23.94
CA PRO A 167 6.14 12.52 24.11
C PRO A 167 6.13 11.44 23.02
N LYS A 168 7.31 10.93 22.68
CA LYS A 168 7.45 9.85 21.72
C LYS A 168 6.59 8.62 22.14
N PRO A 169 5.70 8.10 21.26
CA PRO A 169 4.91 6.91 21.56
C PRO A 169 5.79 5.67 21.83
N ALA A 170 5.36 4.81 22.74
CA ALA A 170 6.12 3.62 23.14
C ALA A 170 6.32 2.60 21.99
N ALA A 171 5.44 2.65 20.99
CA ALA A 171 5.49 1.81 19.81
C ALA A 171 6.52 2.25 18.75
N LEU A 172 7.05 3.48 18.85
CA LEU A 172 7.97 4.09 17.87
C LEU A 172 9.42 4.17 18.36
#